data_AF-A0A256W8S0-F1
#
_entry.id   AF-A0A256W8S0-F1
#
_cell.length_a   1.000
_cell.length_b   1.000
_cell.length_c   1.000
_cell.angle_alpha   90.00
_cell.angle_beta   90.00
_cell.angle_gamma   90.00
#
_symmetry.space_group_name_H-M   'P 1'
#
loop_
_entity.id
_entity.type
_entity.pdbx_description
1 polymer ?
#
loop_
_entity_poly.entity_id
_entity_poly.type
_entity_poly.pdbx_seq_one_letter_code
_entity_poly.pdbx_strand_id
1 'polypeptide(L)'
;QMMNINQLENSKDSLSDELIIRKERFRKSIDDKYAFYYQVDTLLGQIDTAVIDTAIIDTTLIFADADKGIKLAAIDNALQSARSIKNSIGNSKDDFERRQERIRKHNIEWHRKFTLSIACLILFFIGAPLGAIIRKGGLGMPVVVSIFLFVIFHIISITGEKYARAGLLEPYMAMWMASAVLLPLGIFLTYKATTDSPLLDSDSWKKLFKLFTVKRKTGVME
;
A
#
# COMPACT_ATOMS: atom_id res chain seq x y z
N GLN A 1 21.93 -1.04 -2.41
CA GLN A 1 22.75 -0.18 -1.54
C GLN A 1 21.80 0.54 -0.58
N MET A 2 22.11 0.59 0.72
CA MET A 2 21.24 1.23 1.70
C MET A 2 21.31 2.75 1.51
N MET A 3 20.19 3.39 1.15
CA MET A 3 20.14 4.84 0.92
C MET A 3 20.07 5.59 2.26
N ASN A 4 20.72 6.75 2.33
CA ASN A 4 20.63 7.65 3.48
C ASN A 4 19.24 8.33 3.53
N ILE A 5 18.82 8.87 4.67
CA ILE A 5 17.49 9.49 4.87
C ILE A 5 17.27 10.63 3.87
N ASN A 6 18.25 11.52 3.70
CA ASN A 6 18.18 12.61 2.72
C ASN A 6 18.13 12.08 1.27
N GLN A 7 18.78 10.94 0.99
CA GLN A 7 18.72 10.31 -0.33
C GLN A 7 17.35 9.66 -0.58
N LEU A 8 16.69 9.12 0.46
CA LEU A 8 15.34 8.58 0.39
C LEU A 8 14.31 9.69 0.14
N GLU A 9 14.45 10.83 0.79
CA GLU A 9 13.58 12.00 0.60
C GLU A 9 13.74 12.60 -0.81
N ASN A 10 14.97 12.87 -1.22
CA ASN A 10 15.25 13.34 -2.59
C ASN A 10 14.79 12.34 -3.66
N SER A 11 14.92 11.02 -3.39
CA SER A 11 14.42 9.99 -4.31
C SER A 11 12.90 9.94 -4.32
N LYS A 12 12.23 10.14 -3.19
CA LYS A 12 10.77 10.18 -3.10
C LYS A 12 10.22 11.35 -3.92
N ASP A 13 10.76 12.54 -3.70
CA ASP A 13 10.33 13.78 -4.38
C ASP A 13 10.61 13.70 -5.89
N SER A 14 11.80 13.23 -6.27
CA SER A 14 12.14 12.99 -7.67
C SER A 14 11.24 11.95 -8.33
N LEU A 15 10.90 10.86 -7.62
CA LEU A 15 9.99 9.83 -8.14
C LEU A 15 8.55 10.33 -8.26
N SER A 16 8.07 11.18 -7.34
CA SER A 16 6.74 11.80 -7.46
C SER A 16 6.68 12.79 -8.62
N ASP A 17 7.71 13.62 -8.79
CA ASP A 17 7.77 14.57 -9.90
C ASP A 17 7.88 13.85 -11.25
N GLU A 18 8.69 12.78 -11.33
CA GLU A 18 8.78 11.93 -12.51
C GLU A 18 7.41 11.31 -12.84
N LEU A 19 6.66 10.87 -11.82
CA LEU A 19 5.34 10.26 -11.98
C LEU A 19 4.32 11.28 -12.51
N ILE A 20 4.34 12.52 -12.02
CA ILE A 20 3.49 13.62 -12.52
C ILE A 20 3.84 13.94 -13.98
N ILE A 21 5.12 14.22 -14.27
CA ILE A 21 5.59 14.57 -15.61
C ILE A 21 5.30 13.43 -16.60
N ARG A 22 5.38 12.18 -16.16
CA ARG A 22 5.11 11.02 -17.01
C ARG A 22 3.62 10.75 -17.19
N LYS A 23 2.78 11.04 -16.20
CA LYS A 23 1.32 11.05 -16.37
C LYS A 23 0.89 12.10 -17.40
N GLU A 24 1.47 13.29 -17.32
CA GLU A 24 1.25 14.36 -18.31
C GLU A 24 1.79 13.97 -19.69
N ARG A 25 2.99 13.39 -19.79
CA ARG A 25 3.52 12.88 -21.06
C ARG A 25 2.71 11.71 -21.61
N PHE A 26 2.18 10.84 -20.76
CA PHE A 26 1.30 9.75 -21.17
C PHE A 26 -0.02 10.30 -21.68
N ARG A 27 -0.65 11.23 -20.95
CA ARG A 27 -1.84 11.96 -21.39
C ARG A 27 -1.59 12.61 -22.75
N LYS A 28 -0.53 13.40 -22.87
CA LYS A 28 -0.15 14.04 -24.14
C LYS A 28 0.18 13.03 -25.24
N SER A 29 0.83 11.91 -24.93
CA SER A 29 1.12 10.87 -25.92
C SER A 29 -0.13 10.11 -26.36
N ILE A 30 -1.14 9.97 -25.50
CA ILE A 30 -2.45 9.42 -25.87
C ILE A 30 -3.21 10.46 -26.69
N ASP A 31 -3.27 11.70 -26.22
CA ASP A 31 -3.96 12.81 -26.91
C ASP A 31 -3.32 13.07 -28.28
N ASP A 32 -2.00 13.05 -28.43
CA ASP A 32 -1.31 13.27 -29.71
C ASP A 32 -1.45 12.05 -30.65
N LYS A 33 -1.31 10.83 -30.12
CA LYS A 33 -1.37 9.58 -30.91
C LYS A 33 -2.80 9.21 -31.33
N TYR A 34 -3.78 9.66 -30.56
CA TYR A 34 -5.19 9.43 -30.79
C TYR A 34 -5.98 10.74 -30.92
N ALA A 35 -5.30 11.85 -31.26
CA ALA A 35 -5.92 13.16 -31.52
C ALA A 35 -7.06 13.02 -32.52
N PHE A 36 -6.87 12.18 -33.53
CA PHE A 36 -7.88 11.84 -34.52
C PHE A 36 -9.15 11.21 -33.93
N TYR A 37 -9.03 10.35 -32.90
CA TYR A 37 -10.17 9.72 -32.21
C TYR A 37 -10.88 10.67 -31.22
N TYR A 38 -10.20 11.70 -30.70
CA TYR A 38 -10.84 12.76 -29.90
C TYR A 38 -11.34 13.93 -30.76
N GLN A 39 -10.79 14.11 -31.96
CA GLN A 39 -11.30 15.04 -32.96
C GLN A 39 -12.62 14.58 -33.55
N VAL A 40 -12.88 13.28 -33.72
CA VAL A 40 -14.25 12.83 -34.10
C VAL A 40 -15.30 13.20 -33.05
N ASP A 41 -14.93 13.30 -31.77
CA ASP A 41 -15.84 13.73 -30.69
C ASP A 41 -15.92 15.27 -30.57
N THR A 42 -14.80 15.97 -30.78
CA THR A 42 -14.79 17.46 -30.85
C THR A 42 -15.51 17.97 -32.11
N LEU A 43 -15.46 17.22 -33.21
CA LEU A 43 -16.22 17.49 -34.44
C LEU A 43 -17.71 17.24 -34.25
N LEU A 44 -18.16 16.54 -33.20
CA LEU A 44 -19.58 16.48 -32.82
C LEU A 44 -20.02 17.70 -31.99
N GLY A 45 -19.07 18.43 -31.38
CA GLY A 45 -19.32 19.65 -30.59
C GLY A 45 -19.08 20.97 -31.33
N GLN A 46 -18.58 20.92 -32.57
CA GLN A 46 -18.22 22.09 -33.38
C GLN A 46 -18.92 22.11 -34.76
N ILE A 47 -20.11 21.50 -34.85
CA ILE A 47 -21.00 21.66 -36.01
C ILE A 47 -21.91 22.86 -35.78
N ASP A 48 -21.32 24.05 -35.76
CA ASP A 48 -22.07 25.26 -36.07
C ASP A 48 -21.14 26.25 -36.77
N THR A 49 -21.50 26.59 -38.01
CA THR A 49 -21.03 27.70 -38.85
C THR A 49 -19.79 27.57 -39.74
N ALA A 50 -19.48 26.37 -40.24
CA ALA A 50 -18.94 26.24 -41.58
C ALA A 50 -19.31 24.87 -42.14
N VAL A 51 -20.16 24.85 -43.17
CA VAL A 51 -20.44 23.66 -43.97
C VAL A 51 -19.15 23.29 -44.71
N ILE A 52 -18.25 22.59 -44.02
CA ILE A 52 -17.36 21.67 -44.72
C ILE A 52 -18.29 20.54 -45.11
N ASP A 53 -18.53 20.44 -46.40
CA ASP A 53 -19.31 19.39 -47.03
C ASP A 53 -18.63 18.04 -46.75
N THR A 54 -18.90 17.51 -45.57
CA THR A 54 -18.45 16.19 -45.12
C THR A 54 -19.28 15.12 -45.82
N ALA A 55 -20.22 15.50 -46.69
CA ALA A 55 -20.96 14.62 -47.57
C ALA A 55 -20.13 14.04 -48.73
N ILE A 56 -18.87 14.47 -48.95
CA ILE A 56 -18.09 13.98 -50.10
C ILE A 56 -17.14 12.81 -49.78
N ILE A 57 -16.94 12.43 -48.51
CA ILE A 57 -16.32 11.15 -48.20
C ILE A 57 -17.13 10.44 -47.13
N ASP A 58 -18.29 9.97 -47.57
CA ASP A 58 -19.01 8.93 -46.88
C ASP A 58 -18.13 7.66 -46.89
N THR A 59 -17.25 7.56 -45.91
CA THR A 59 -16.36 6.39 -45.73
C THR A 59 -17.16 5.10 -45.60
N THR A 60 -18.44 5.18 -45.23
CA THR A 60 -19.35 4.03 -45.23
C THR A 60 -19.76 3.61 -46.65
N LEU A 61 -19.91 4.53 -47.60
CA LEU A 61 -20.14 4.22 -49.02
C LEU A 61 -18.89 3.63 -49.70
N ILE A 62 -17.70 4.15 -49.39
CA ILE A 62 -16.42 3.61 -49.90
C ILE A 62 -16.17 2.19 -49.37
N PHE A 63 -16.53 1.92 -48.11
CA PHE A 63 -16.50 0.57 -47.54
C PHE A 63 -17.64 -0.33 -48.02
N ALA A 64 -18.79 0.22 -48.44
CA ALA A 64 -19.90 -0.55 -48.97
C ALA A 64 -19.59 -1.11 -50.37
N ASP A 65 -18.94 -0.32 -51.22
CA ASP A 65 -18.57 -0.68 -52.60
C ASP A 65 -17.17 -1.31 -52.74
N ALA A 66 -16.36 -1.35 -51.67
CA ALA A 66 -15.04 -1.97 -51.70
C ALA A 66 -15.08 -3.50 -51.90
N ASP A 67 -14.08 -4.06 -52.60
CA ASP A 67 -13.91 -5.50 -52.74
C ASP A 67 -13.77 -6.19 -51.36
N LYS A 68 -14.26 -7.44 -51.25
CA LYS A 68 -14.25 -8.21 -50.00
C LYS A 68 -12.86 -8.30 -49.38
N GLY A 69 -11.80 -8.35 -50.20
CA GLY A 69 -10.41 -8.35 -49.74
C GLY A 69 -10.01 -7.06 -49.03
N ILE A 70 -10.44 -5.90 -49.52
CA ILE A 70 -10.13 -4.59 -48.94
C ILE A 70 -10.86 -4.40 -47.61
N LYS A 71 -12.12 -4.84 -47.51
CA LYS A 71 -12.88 -4.80 -46.25
C LYS A 71 -12.23 -5.66 -45.17
N LEU A 72 -11.81 -6.89 -45.52
CA LEU A 72 -11.11 -7.78 -44.58
C LEU A 72 -9.78 -7.20 -44.13
N ALA A 73 -8.97 -6.68 -45.05
CA ALA A 73 -7.71 -6.02 -44.73
C ALA A 73 -7.89 -4.81 -43.80
N ALA A 74 -8.94 -4.02 -44.00
CA ALA A 74 -9.20 -2.86 -43.16
C ALA A 74 -9.72 -3.25 -41.76
N ILE A 75 -10.55 -4.29 -41.65
CA ILE A 75 -10.95 -4.89 -40.36
C ILE A 75 -9.72 -5.44 -39.63
N ASP A 76 -8.83 -6.14 -40.33
CA ASP A 76 -7.61 -6.70 -39.73
C ASP A 76 -6.67 -5.60 -39.24
N ASN A 77 -6.50 -4.51 -40.00
CA ASN A 77 -5.73 -3.35 -39.57
C ASN A 77 -6.33 -2.66 -38.34
N ALA A 78 -7.66 -2.48 -38.32
CA ALA A 78 -8.37 -1.91 -37.18
C ALA A 78 -8.25 -2.80 -35.94
N LEU A 79 -8.39 -4.11 -36.10
CA LEU A 79 -8.26 -5.10 -35.03
C LEU A 79 -6.83 -5.21 -34.51
N GLN A 80 -5.83 -5.14 -35.39
CA GLN A 80 -4.41 -5.08 -35.02
C GLN A 80 -4.11 -3.78 -34.26
N SER A 81 -4.64 -2.65 -34.70
CA SER A 81 -4.53 -1.36 -34.01
C SER A 81 -5.16 -1.41 -32.61
N ALA A 82 -6.38 -1.92 -32.49
CA ALA A 82 -7.07 -2.09 -31.21
C ALA A 82 -6.30 -3.01 -30.23
N ARG A 83 -5.75 -4.12 -30.74
CA ARG A 83 -4.88 -5.02 -29.94
C ARG A 83 -3.59 -4.33 -29.51
N SER A 84 -2.97 -3.57 -30.39
CA SER A 84 -1.75 -2.80 -30.08
C SER A 84 -2.01 -1.73 -29.01
N ILE A 85 -3.16 -1.04 -29.08
CA ILE A 85 -3.61 -0.08 -28.06
C ILE A 85 -3.81 -0.79 -26.72
N LYS A 86 -4.56 -1.89 -26.71
CA LYS A 86 -4.82 -2.69 -25.50
C LYS A 86 -3.51 -3.13 -24.83
N ASN A 87 -2.56 -3.63 -25.62
CA ASN A 87 -1.26 -4.05 -25.11
C ASN A 87 -0.44 -2.85 -24.59
N SER A 88 -0.48 -1.70 -25.27
CA SER A 88 0.21 -0.48 -24.84
C SER A 88 -0.35 0.06 -23.52
N ILE A 89 -1.67 0.02 -23.33
CA ILE A 89 -2.34 0.40 -22.09
C ILE A 89 -2.00 -0.59 -20.97
N GLY A 90 -2.03 -1.89 -21.24
CA GLY A 90 -1.64 -2.93 -20.29
C GLY A 90 -0.20 -2.73 -19.80
N ASN A 91 0.74 -2.55 -20.73
CA ASN A 91 2.14 -2.28 -20.40
C ASN A 91 2.31 -1.00 -19.57
N SER A 92 1.55 0.07 -19.89
CA SER A 92 1.60 1.33 -19.15
C SER A 92 1.04 1.20 -17.74
N LYS A 93 0.00 0.39 -17.55
CA LYS A 93 -0.56 0.06 -16.23
C LYS A 93 0.45 -0.70 -15.37
N ASP A 94 1.05 -1.75 -15.93
CA ASP A 94 2.05 -2.57 -15.21
C ASP A 94 3.30 -1.75 -14.85
N ASP A 95 3.70 -0.81 -15.72
CA ASP A 95 4.79 0.14 -15.43
C ASP A 95 4.44 1.09 -14.27
N PHE A 96 3.19 1.57 -14.22
CA PHE A 96 2.73 2.43 -13.14
C PHE A 96 2.67 1.69 -11.80
N GLU A 97 2.14 0.46 -11.78
CA GLU A 97 2.08 -0.37 -10.58
C GLU A 97 3.48 -0.70 -10.04
N ARG A 98 4.42 -1.08 -10.93
CA ARG A 98 5.82 -1.32 -10.54
C ARG A 98 6.49 -0.09 -9.95
N ARG A 99 6.21 1.10 -10.48
CA ARG A 99 6.73 2.38 -9.94
C ARG A 99 6.13 2.70 -8.58
N GLN A 100 4.82 2.53 -8.43
CA GLN A 100 4.13 2.73 -7.15
C GLN A 100 4.68 1.78 -6.08
N GLU A 101 4.94 0.52 -6.43
CA GLU A 101 5.57 -0.45 -5.52
C GLU A 101 6.98 0.01 -5.09
N ARG A 102 7.78 0.56 -6.01
CA ARG A 102 9.11 1.13 -5.68
C ARG A 102 8.99 2.29 -4.71
N ILE A 103 8.03 3.20 -4.89
CA ILE A 103 7.78 4.33 -3.98
C ILE A 103 7.37 3.82 -2.59
N ARG A 104 6.44 2.85 -2.53
CA ARG A 104 6.05 2.23 -1.26
C ARG A 104 7.24 1.60 -0.55
N LYS A 105 8.11 0.88 -1.26
CA LYS A 105 9.33 0.29 -0.68
C LYS A 105 10.24 1.36 -0.06
N HIS A 106 10.42 2.51 -0.72
CA HIS A 106 11.23 3.60 -0.15
C HIS A 106 10.59 4.15 1.14
N ASN A 107 9.28 4.39 1.15
CA ASN A 107 8.58 4.87 2.35
C ASN A 107 8.65 3.86 3.51
N ILE A 108 8.53 2.56 3.21
CA ILE A 108 8.68 1.49 4.20
C ILE A 108 10.06 1.54 4.85
N GLU A 109 11.13 1.59 4.04
CA GLU A 109 12.51 1.65 4.54
C GLU A 109 12.78 2.91 5.36
N TRP A 110 12.18 4.04 4.98
CA TRP A 110 12.27 5.28 5.75
C TRP A 110 11.66 5.10 7.16
N HIS A 111 10.41 4.65 7.24
CA HIS A 111 9.75 4.41 8.54
C HIS A 111 10.40 3.28 9.35
N ARG A 112 10.98 2.27 8.70
CA ARG A 112 11.70 1.17 9.36
C ARG A 112 12.84 1.67 10.24
N LYS A 113 13.59 2.67 9.78
CA LYS A 113 14.71 3.23 10.54
C LYS A 113 14.25 3.91 11.82
N PHE A 114 13.15 4.67 11.78
CA PHE A 114 12.59 5.33 12.96
C PHE A 114 11.95 4.34 13.93
N THR A 115 11.15 3.41 13.40
CA THR A 115 10.44 2.41 14.21
C THR A 115 11.40 1.47 14.93
N LEU A 116 12.56 1.15 14.35
CA LEU A 116 13.59 0.36 15.03
C LEU A 116 14.15 1.07 16.27
N SER A 117 14.49 2.36 16.16
CA SER A 117 14.97 3.15 17.30
C SER A 117 13.91 3.30 18.39
N ILE A 118 12.64 3.50 17.99
CA ILE A 118 11.51 3.60 18.93
C ILE A 118 11.25 2.24 19.61
N ALA A 119 11.40 1.12 18.89
CA ALA A 119 11.29 -0.21 19.47
C ALA A 119 12.35 -0.44 20.56
N CYS A 120 13.55 0.08 20.34
CA CYS A 120 14.59 0.39 21.34
C CYS A 120 14.02 0.78 22.70
N LEU A 121 13.33 1.93 22.68
CA LEU A 121 12.78 2.60 23.85
C LEU A 121 11.60 1.83 24.45
N ILE A 122 10.70 1.31 23.60
CA ILE A 122 9.54 0.54 24.06
C ILE A 122 9.98 -0.71 24.82
N LEU A 123 10.94 -1.46 24.27
CA LEU A 123 11.46 -2.68 24.92
C LEU A 123 12.22 -2.36 26.20
N PHE A 124 12.93 -1.23 26.27
CA PHE A 124 13.54 -0.76 27.50
C PHE A 124 12.49 -0.48 28.59
N PHE A 125 11.41 0.23 28.25
CA PHE A 125 10.31 0.51 29.18
C PHE A 125 9.56 -0.73 29.63
N ILE A 126 9.58 -1.81 28.86
CA ILE A 126 8.99 -3.09 29.26
C ILE A 126 9.99 -3.89 30.11
N GLY A 127 11.26 -3.94 29.70
CA GLY A 127 12.31 -4.74 30.34
C GLY A 127 12.68 -4.23 31.73
N ALA A 128 12.79 -2.91 31.91
CA ALA A 128 13.13 -2.29 33.20
C ALA A 128 12.14 -2.64 34.34
N PRO A 129 10.81 -2.44 34.20
CA PRO A 129 9.85 -2.81 35.23
C PRO A 129 9.78 -4.33 35.43
N LEU A 130 9.81 -5.13 34.37
CA LEU A 130 9.77 -6.59 34.49
C LEU A 130 11.00 -7.13 35.23
N GLY A 131 12.18 -6.56 34.99
CA GLY A 131 13.41 -6.89 35.71
C GLY A 131 13.34 -6.54 37.20
N ALA A 132 12.72 -5.41 37.55
CA ALA A 132 12.56 -4.97 38.95
C ALA A 132 11.52 -5.80 39.73
N ILE A 133 10.41 -6.18 39.09
CA ILE A 133 9.33 -6.95 39.73
C ILE A 133 9.76 -8.40 40.00
N ILE A 134 10.41 -9.04 39.04
CA ILE A 134 10.67 -10.47 39.06
C ILE A 134 11.95 -10.75 39.85
N ARG A 135 11.92 -10.51 41.18
CA ARG A 135 13.06 -10.84 42.05
C ARG A 135 13.13 -12.31 42.50
N LYS A 136 12.11 -13.13 42.17
CA LYS A 136 12.00 -14.54 42.63
C LYS A 136 12.50 -15.58 41.62
N GLY A 137 12.85 -15.20 40.40
CA GLY A 137 13.56 -16.04 39.43
C GLY A 137 14.90 -15.39 39.12
N GLY A 138 16.00 -16.14 39.13
CA GLY A 138 17.36 -15.59 38.92
C GLY A 138 17.51 -14.75 37.64
N LEU A 139 18.71 -14.18 37.44
CA LEU A 139 19.03 -13.19 36.38
C LEU A 139 18.48 -13.47 34.96
N GLY A 140 18.17 -14.73 34.61
CA GLY A 140 17.65 -15.12 33.30
C GLY A 140 16.14 -14.90 33.04
N MET A 141 15.28 -14.89 34.07
CA MET A 141 13.81 -14.79 33.87
C MET A 141 13.38 -13.49 33.14
N PRO A 142 13.85 -12.29 33.53
CA PRO A 142 13.52 -11.05 32.80
C PRO A 142 14.12 -10.99 31.38
N VAL A 143 15.25 -11.67 31.14
CA VAL A 143 15.87 -11.76 29.82
C VAL A 143 15.00 -12.57 28.87
N VAL A 144 14.50 -13.73 29.31
CA VAL A 144 13.63 -14.59 28.49
C VAL A 144 12.34 -13.87 28.11
N VAL A 145 11.70 -13.16 29.05
CA VAL A 145 10.47 -12.40 28.78
C VAL A 145 10.74 -11.25 27.79
N SER A 146 11.88 -10.57 27.92
CA SER A 146 12.28 -9.51 26.98
C SER A 146 12.47 -10.05 25.55
N ILE A 147 13.15 -11.19 25.41
CA ILE A 147 13.34 -11.85 24.11
C ILE A 147 12.00 -12.29 23.51
N PHE A 148 11.11 -12.86 24.33
CA PHE A 148 9.79 -13.29 23.89
C PHE A 148 8.96 -12.12 23.32
N LEU A 149 8.94 -10.98 24.01
CA LEU A 149 8.27 -9.77 23.54
C LEU A 149 8.94 -9.16 22.30
N PHE A 150 10.26 -9.22 22.20
CA PHE A 150 11.00 -8.82 21.00
C PHE A 150 10.61 -9.67 19.78
N VAL A 151 10.46 -10.99 19.94
CA VAL A 151 10.00 -11.87 18.87
C VAL A 151 8.58 -11.50 18.42
N ILE A 152 7.67 -11.24 19.37
CA ILE A 152 6.31 -10.79 19.03
C ILE A 152 6.33 -9.47 18.26
N PHE A 153 7.10 -8.47 18.74
CA PHE A 153 7.30 -7.21 18.04
C PHE A 153 7.76 -7.45 16.60
N HIS A 154 8.77 -8.31 16.43
CA HIS A 154 9.37 -8.57 15.14
C HIS A 154 8.39 -9.26 14.18
N ILE A 155 7.61 -10.22 14.66
CA ILE A 155 6.58 -10.90 13.85
C ILE A 155 5.51 -9.91 13.38
N ILE A 156 5.01 -9.04 14.26
CA ILE A 156 4.02 -8.01 13.90
C ILE A 156 4.63 -7.03 12.90
N SER A 157 5.87 -6.60 13.12
CA SER A 157 6.57 -5.67 12.22
C SER A 157 6.79 -6.27 10.82
N ILE A 158 7.23 -7.53 10.71
CA ILE A 158 7.36 -8.23 9.42
C ILE A 158 6.00 -8.36 8.74
N THR A 159 4.95 -8.66 9.50
CA THR A 159 3.60 -8.83 8.94
C THR A 159 3.05 -7.50 8.42
N GLY A 160 3.23 -6.41 9.18
CA GLY A 160 2.91 -5.05 8.72
C GLY A 160 3.68 -4.69 7.45
N GLU A 161 4.99 -4.96 7.42
CA GLU A 161 5.83 -4.74 6.25
C GLU A 161 5.31 -5.50 5.01
N LYS A 162 4.87 -6.75 5.17
CA LYS A 162 4.23 -7.53 4.09
C LYS A 162 2.94 -6.88 3.60
N TYR A 163 2.09 -6.38 4.50
CA TYR A 163 0.86 -5.68 4.11
C TYR A 163 1.13 -4.36 3.38
N ALA A 164 2.16 -3.60 3.79
CA ALA A 164 2.58 -2.40 3.08
C ALA A 164 3.15 -2.69 1.69
N ARG A 165 3.95 -3.76 1.57
CA ARG A 165 4.48 -4.22 0.27
C ARG A 165 3.37 -4.67 -0.66
N ALA A 166 2.33 -5.32 -0.14
CA ALA A 166 1.15 -5.74 -0.90
C ALA A 166 0.20 -4.58 -1.26
N GLY A 167 0.39 -3.38 -0.67
CA GLY A 167 -0.48 -2.22 -0.90
C GLY A 167 -1.84 -2.31 -0.19
N LEU A 168 -1.99 -3.22 0.79
CA LEU A 168 -3.20 -3.35 1.62
C LEU A 168 -3.29 -2.25 2.68
N LEU A 169 -2.14 -1.82 3.19
CA LEU A 169 -2.03 -0.76 4.18
C LEU A 169 -1.01 0.28 3.71
N GLU A 170 -1.26 1.53 4.08
CA GLU A 170 -0.29 2.59 3.85
C GLU A 170 0.99 2.34 4.66
N PRO A 171 2.19 2.64 4.11
CA PRO A 171 3.48 2.37 4.76
C PRO A 171 3.58 2.93 6.18
N TYR A 172 2.99 4.10 6.46
CA TYR A 172 3.02 4.69 7.79
C TYR A 172 2.21 3.86 8.81
N MET A 173 0.99 3.42 8.47
CA MET A 173 0.19 2.62 9.39
C MET A 173 0.83 1.27 9.65
N ALA A 174 1.29 0.62 8.59
CA ALA A 174 1.85 -0.71 8.63
C ALA A 174 3.14 -0.79 9.46
N MET A 175 4.05 0.19 9.30
CA MET A 175 5.33 0.19 10.02
C MET A 175 5.16 0.56 11.49
N TRP A 176 4.20 1.44 11.82
CA TRP A 176 3.93 1.86 13.20
C TRP A 176 2.99 0.91 13.95
N MET A 177 2.36 -0.05 13.27
CA MET A 177 1.44 -1.02 13.85
C MET A 177 2.03 -1.75 15.06
N ALA A 178 3.26 -2.24 14.95
CA ALA A 178 3.92 -2.96 16.04
C ALA A 178 4.13 -2.06 17.27
N SER A 179 4.60 -0.82 17.04
CA SER A 179 4.78 0.17 18.10
C SER A 179 3.45 0.61 18.72
N ALA A 180 2.40 0.79 17.92
CA ALA A 180 1.07 1.17 18.39
C ALA A 180 0.44 0.11 19.31
N VAL A 181 0.78 -1.16 19.13
CA VAL A 181 0.31 -2.26 19.99
C VAL A 181 1.18 -2.38 21.25
N LEU A 182 2.50 -2.29 21.13
CA LEU A 182 3.43 -2.54 22.23
C LEU A 182 3.65 -1.34 23.15
N LEU A 183 3.50 -0.12 22.65
CA LEU A 183 3.66 1.10 23.45
C LEU A 183 2.61 1.20 24.58
N PRO A 184 1.29 1.05 24.34
CA PRO A 184 0.32 1.06 25.43
C PRO A 184 0.50 -0.12 26.38
N LEU A 185 0.90 -1.29 25.86
CA LEU A 185 1.21 -2.47 26.65
C LEU A 185 2.42 -2.20 27.57
N GLY A 186 3.46 -1.57 27.05
CA GLY A 186 4.64 -1.17 27.82
C GLY A 186 4.30 -0.17 28.91
N ILE A 187 3.58 0.91 28.59
CA ILE A 187 3.13 1.89 29.59
C ILE A 187 2.27 1.21 30.67
N PHE A 188 1.34 0.35 30.29
CA PHE A 188 0.49 -0.38 31.22
C PHE A 188 1.30 -1.27 32.17
N LEU A 189 2.28 -2.01 31.63
CA LEU A 189 3.18 -2.85 32.40
C LEU A 189 4.07 -2.03 33.34
N THR A 190 4.66 -0.93 32.86
CA THR A 190 5.46 -0.02 33.69
C THR A 190 4.62 0.56 34.83
N TYR A 191 3.42 1.06 34.55
CA TYR A 191 2.53 1.63 35.57
C TYR A 191 2.18 0.61 36.67
N LYS A 192 1.79 -0.60 36.26
CA LYS A 192 1.43 -1.67 37.21
C LYS A 192 2.63 -2.16 38.01
N ALA A 193 3.82 -2.18 37.42
CA ALA A 193 5.06 -2.53 38.10
C ALA A 193 5.43 -1.54 39.19
N THR A 194 5.26 -0.25 38.93
CA THR A 194 5.53 0.81 39.92
C THR A 194 4.50 0.81 41.06
N THR A 195 3.30 0.27 40.85
CA THR A 195 2.21 0.27 41.84
C THR A 195 2.19 -0.98 42.73
N ASP A 196 3.33 -1.69 42.88
CA ASP A 196 3.53 -2.87 43.76
C ASP A 196 2.46 -3.98 43.63
N SER A 197 1.77 -4.04 42.49
CA SER A 197 0.78 -5.08 42.22
C SER A 197 1.50 -6.33 41.70
N PRO A 198 1.31 -7.53 42.28
CA PRO A 198 1.87 -8.76 41.75
C PRO A 198 1.20 -9.09 40.41
N LEU A 199 1.71 -8.51 39.33
CA LEU A 199 1.27 -8.70 37.94
C LEU A 199 1.32 -10.15 37.46
N LEU A 200 2.05 -11.00 38.18
CA LEU A 200 2.22 -12.43 37.93
C LEU A 200 1.51 -13.30 38.97
N ASP A 201 0.43 -12.81 39.58
CA ASP A 201 -0.52 -13.73 40.18
C ASP A 201 -1.32 -14.41 39.06
N SER A 202 -1.32 -15.76 39.04
CA SER A 202 -1.96 -16.58 38.00
C SER A 202 -3.43 -16.19 37.78
N ASP A 203 -4.08 -15.69 38.83
CA ASP A 203 -5.48 -15.28 38.82
C ASP A 203 -5.74 -13.96 38.08
N SER A 204 -4.75 -13.07 37.96
CA SER A 204 -4.87 -11.83 37.18
C SER A 204 -4.84 -12.11 35.67
N TRP A 205 -4.00 -13.04 35.22
CA TRP A 205 -3.96 -13.48 33.81
C TRP A 205 -5.24 -14.22 33.41
N LYS A 206 -5.80 -15.05 34.30
CA LYS A 206 -7.11 -15.68 34.09
C LYS A 206 -8.22 -14.64 33.93
N LYS A 207 -8.24 -13.57 34.74
CA LYS A 207 -9.26 -12.51 34.64
C LYS A 207 -9.16 -11.71 33.33
N LEU A 208 -7.96 -11.38 32.87
CA LEU A 208 -7.74 -10.70 31.58
C LEU A 208 -8.19 -11.56 30.40
N PHE A 209 -7.84 -12.86 30.38
CA PHE A 209 -8.31 -13.79 29.36
C PHE A 209 -9.83 -13.97 29.39
N LYS A 210 -10.45 -13.97 30.59
CA LYS A 210 -11.91 -14.08 30.77
C LYS A 210 -12.67 -12.83 30.29
N LEU A 211 -12.03 -11.66 30.34
CA LEU A 211 -12.58 -10.42 29.75
C LEU A 211 -12.55 -10.45 28.22
N PHE A 212 -11.48 -11.01 27.64
CA PHE A 212 -11.38 -11.18 26.19
C PHE A 212 -12.25 -12.33 25.64
N THR A 213 -12.64 -13.30 26.47
CA THR A 213 -13.62 -14.34 26.13
C THR A 213 -15.01 -13.98 26.65
N VAL A 214 -15.66 -13.05 25.95
CA VAL A 214 -17.09 -12.76 26.16
C VAL A 214 -17.90 -14.05 25.99
N LYS A 215 -18.53 -14.47 27.09
CA LYS A 215 -19.43 -15.62 27.16
C LYS A 215 -20.69 -15.31 26.33
N ARG A 216 -20.84 -15.93 25.16
CA ARG A 216 -22.15 -16.02 24.48
C ARG A 216 -23.10 -16.77 25.41
N LYS A 217 -23.99 -16.06 26.11
CA LYS A 217 -25.15 -16.68 26.76
C LYS A 217 -26.11 -17.12 25.66
N THR A 218 -26.17 -18.41 25.37
CA THR A 218 -27.31 -19.02 24.70
C THR A 218 -28.47 -19.01 25.69
N GLY A 219 -29.49 -18.19 25.41
CA GLY A 219 -30.80 -18.33 26.01
C GLY A 219 -31.44 -19.59 25.47
N VAL A 220 -31.71 -20.56 26.34
CA VAL A 220 -32.68 -21.62 26.09
C VAL A 220 -33.96 -21.10 26.70
N MET A 221 -34.95 -20.80 25.85
CA MET A 221 -36.33 -20.53 26.29
C MET A 221 -37.00 -21.88 26.54
N GLU A 222 -37.50 -22.06 27.77
CA GLU A 222 -38.64 -22.95 28.04
C GLU A 222 -39.91 -22.38 27.40
#